data_AF-A0A969GVB2-F1
#
_entry.id   AF-A0A969GVB2-F1
#
_cell.length_a   1.000
_cell.length_b   1.000
_cell.length_c   1.000
_cell.angle_alpha   90.00
_cell.angle_beta   90.00
_cell.angle_gamma   90.00
#
_symmetry.space_group_name_H-M   'P 1'
#
loop_
_entity.id
_entity.type
_entity.pdbx_description
1 polymer ?
#
loop_
_entity_poly.entity_id
_entity_poly.type
_entity_poly.pdbx_seq_one_letter_code
_entity_poly.pdbx_strand_id
1 'polypeptide(L)'
;MTRFSWLPNRALRYTALTSGALGLFLLMAPYALADYVPPSEPSSPQESTSSTGRRGGCDGEAETELTALAPQSYVGQTISTHPTFAWFIPDTQPFQVEFRLFEYNSGDRQLIQKIDLQSSPGIMSWSLPPDQPGLSTGQRYFWQVVVHCDLNRPSSALVAEAEIEVVEIPSDLEMELDAATDDLARVRLYGEAGLWYDAFNEVLAAGQDAAARDTRLGLLDNLVNSEVVMETSIQEHQVRLTEIIELERSL
;
A
#
# COMPACT_ATOMS: atom_id res chain seq x y z
N MET A 1 29.69 -56.29 -77.27
CA MET A 1 28.36 -56.05 -77.85
C MET A 1 27.46 -55.48 -76.76
N THR A 2 27.12 -54.20 -76.94
CA THR A 2 25.91 -53.49 -76.49
C THR A 2 24.92 -54.21 -75.55
N ARG A 3 24.48 -53.52 -74.47
CA ARG A 3 23.17 -52.83 -74.42
C ARG A 3 22.88 -52.10 -73.10
N PHE A 4 22.44 -50.86 -73.28
CA PHE A 4 21.69 -50.00 -72.36
C PHE A 4 20.30 -50.57 -72.02
N SER A 5 19.82 -50.32 -70.80
CA SER A 5 18.41 -49.93 -70.50
C SER A 5 18.26 -49.63 -69.00
N TRP A 6 18.12 -48.37 -68.60
CA TRP A 6 16.86 -47.65 -68.30
C TRP A 6 16.18 -48.09 -66.99
N LEU A 7 16.35 -47.28 -65.93
CA LEU A 7 15.55 -47.31 -64.70
C LEU A 7 14.44 -46.26 -64.80
N PRO A 8 13.16 -46.58 -64.53
CA PRO A 8 12.15 -45.58 -64.29
C PRO A 8 12.02 -45.25 -62.80
N ASN A 9 12.11 -43.96 -62.53
CA ASN A 9 11.65 -43.26 -61.34
C ASN A 9 10.22 -43.67 -60.96
N ARG A 10 9.98 -44.04 -59.70
CA ARG A 10 8.66 -43.95 -59.07
C ARG A 10 8.75 -43.19 -57.77
N ALA A 11 8.13 -42.01 -57.79
CA ALA A 11 8.04 -41.05 -56.71
C ALA A 11 7.37 -41.65 -55.46
N LEU A 12 8.06 -41.54 -54.31
CA LEU A 12 7.42 -41.71 -53.01
C LEU A 12 6.56 -40.46 -52.72
N ARG A 13 5.25 -40.66 -52.68
CA ARG A 13 4.29 -39.69 -52.15
C ARG A 13 4.37 -39.71 -50.63
N TYR A 14 5.03 -38.73 -50.04
CA TYR A 14 4.96 -38.43 -48.62
C TYR A 14 3.67 -37.65 -48.34
N THR A 15 2.66 -38.32 -47.79
CA THR A 15 1.52 -37.64 -47.18
C THR A 15 1.99 -37.06 -45.84
N ALA A 16 2.12 -35.73 -45.81
CA ALA A 16 2.40 -34.97 -44.61
C ALA A 16 1.24 -35.10 -43.62
N LEU A 17 1.50 -35.65 -42.44
CA LEU A 17 0.66 -35.49 -41.26
C LEU A 17 1.30 -34.39 -40.40
N THR A 18 0.97 -33.14 -40.67
CA THR A 18 1.34 -32.02 -39.80
C THR A 18 0.44 -32.05 -38.57
N SER A 19 0.90 -32.71 -37.52
CA SER A 19 0.30 -32.61 -36.18
C SER A 19 0.63 -31.23 -35.62
N GLY A 20 -0.26 -30.26 -35.85
CA GLY A 20 -0.19 -28.94 -35.25
C GLY A 20 -0.52 -29.03 -33.76
N ALA A 21 0.50 -29.22 -32.92
CA ALA A 21 0.38 -28.91 -31.51
C ALA A 21 0.35 -27.38 -31.38
N LEU A 22 -0.84 -26.78 -31.38
CA LEU A 22 -1.02 -25.44 -30.82
C LEU A 22 -0.73 -25.54 -29.33
N GLY A 23 0.53 -25.30 -28.96
CA GLY A 23 0.90 -25.02 -27.58
C GLY A 23 0.18 -23.75 -27.17
N LEU A 24 -0.89 -23.89 -26.40
CA LEU A 24 -1.47 -22.80 -25.63
C LEU A 24 -0.40 -22.40 -24.60
N PHE A 25 0.52 -21.53 -24.99
CA PHE A 25 1.35 -20.80 -24.04
C PHE A 25 0.38 -19.91 -23.26
N LEU A 26 -0.12 -20.43 -22.12
CA LEU A 26 -0.58 -19.60 -21.03
C LEU A 26 0.60 -18.70 -20.71
N LEU A 27 0.55 -17.47 -21.20
CA LEU A 27 1.26 -16.35 -20.61
C LEU A 27 0.70 -16.25 -19.19
N MET A 28 1.26 -17.04 -18.27
CA MET A 28 1.26 -16.68 -16.86
C MET A 28 2.03 -15.37 -16.85
N ALA A 29 1.33 -14.25 -16.99
CA ALA A 29 1.88 -12.98 -16.58
C ALA A 29 2.41 -13.25 -15.16
N PRO A 30 3.68 -12.94 -14.86
CA PRO A 30 4.10 -12.99 -13.48
C PRO A 30 3.10 -12.11 -12.73
N TYR A 31 2.32 -12.73 -11.85
CA TYR A 31 1.56 -11.98 -10.87
C TYR A 31 2.63 -11.20 -10.11
N ALA A 32 2.75 -9.91 -10.42
CA ALA A 32 3.63 -9.01 -9.70
C ALA A 32 2.96 -8.83 -8.34
N LEU A 33 3.27 -9.74 -7.42
CA LEU A 33 2.95 -9.52 -6.01
C LEU A 33 3.72 -8.26 -5.60
N ALA A 34 3.01 -7.35 -4.95
CA ALA A 34 3.65 -6.23 -4.30
C ALA A 34 4.39 -6.79 -3.08
N ASP A 35 5.71 -6.87 -3.18
CA ASP A 35 6.55 -7.35 -2.09
C ASP A 35 7.00 -6.13 -1.28
N TYR A 36 6.23 -5.79 -0.24
CA TYR A 36 6.68 -4.80 0.72
C TYR A 36 7.57 -5.47 1.76
N VAL A 37 8.82 -5.00 1.84
CA VAL A 37 9.83 -5.53 2.76
C VAL A 37 10.20 -4.41 3.74
N PRO A 38 9.85 -4.50 5.03
CA PRO A 38 10.26 -3.49 6.00
C PRO A 38 11.78 -3.30 6.03
N PRO A 39 12.25 -2.08 6.36
CA PRO A 39 13.69 -1.85 6.56
C PRO A 39 14.27 -2.85 7.55
N SER A 40 15.52 -3.30 7.34
CA SER A 40 16.13 -4.36 8.18
C SER A 40 16.31 -3.97 9.64
N GLU A 41 16.51 -2.68 9.90
CA GLU A 41 16.63 -2.11 11.25
C GLU A 41 15.69 -0.90 11.36
N PRO A 42 14.37 -1.13 11.40
CA PRO A 42 13.43 -0.04 11.39
C PRO A 42 13.36 0.58 12.78
N SER A 43 13.14 1.88 12.82
CA SER A 43 12.99 2.62 14.05
C SER A 43 11.73 2.19 14.80
N SER A 44 11.81 1.97 16.11
CA SER A 44 10.61 1.82 16.94
C SER A 44 9.87 3.16 17.07
N PRO A 45 8.53 3.15 17.13
CA PRO A 45 7.76 4.37 17.41
C PRO A 45 8.11 4.91 18.81
N GLN A 46 8.08 6.22 18.98
CA GLN A 46 8.31 6.86 20.28
C GLN A 46 7.13 6.68 21.23
N GLU A 47 5.92 6.59 20.70
CA GLU A 47 4.71 6.40 21.47
C GLU A 47 3.93 5.17 20.99
N SER A 48 3.35 4.44 21.94
CA SER A 48 2.35 3.42 21.60
C SER A 48 1.16 4.12 20.96
N THR A 49 0.74 3.68 19.77
CA THR A 49 -0.47 4.22 19.16
C THR A 49 -1.68 3.83 19.99
N SER A 50 -2.56 4.80 20.19
CA SER A 50 -3.72 4.63 21.05
C SER A 50 -4.77 3.75 20.35
N SER A 51 -5.06 2.58 20.94
CA SER A 51 -6.32 1.89 20.67
C SER A 51 -7.39 2.58 21.50
N THR A 52 -8.19 3.46 20.88
CA THR A 52 -9.46 3.86 21.47
C THR A 52 -10.31 2.60 21.50
N GLY A 53 -10.33 1.86 22.61
CA GLY A 53 -10.95 0.51 22.74
C GLY A 53 -12.46 0.44 22.52
N ARG A 54 -12.94 1.01 21.42
CA ARG A 54 -14.30 1.05 20.90
C ARG A 54 -14.31 0.24 19.61
N ARG A 55 -15.07 -0.85 19.61
CA ARG A 55 -15.34 -1.64 18.41
C ARG A 55 -16.30 -0.91 17.47
N GLY A 56 -15.96 -0.85 16.19
CA GLY A 56 -16.76 -0.28 15.11
C GLY A 56 -16.56 1.21 14.81
N GLY A 57 -17.32 1.71 13.84
CA GLY A 57 -17.37 3.12 13.44
C GLY A 57 -18.14 4.03 14.42
N CYS A 58 -18.39 5.27 14.01
CA CYS A 58 -19.16 6.24 14.78
C CYS A 58 -20.57 5.75 15.13
N ASP A 59 -21.19 4.96 14.24
CA ASP A 59 -22.51 4.36 14.47
C ASP A 59 -22.44 3.04 15.28
N GLY A 60 -21.25 2.48 15.50
CA GLY A 60 -21.02 1.26 16.27
C GLY A 60 -21.44 -0.05 15.62
N GLU A 61 -22.00 -0.01 14.41
CA GLU A 61 -22.48 -1.20 13.66
C GLU A 61 -21.48 -1.75 12.63
N ALA A 62 -20.36 -1.06 12.41
CA ALA A 62 -19.41 -1.46 11.39
C ALA A 62 -18.56 -2.67 11.80
N GLU A 63 -18.22 -3.51 10.82
CA GLU A 63 -17.39 -4.71 11.03
C GLU A 63 -15.96 -4.39 11.42
N THR A 64 -15.49 -3.18 11.11
CA THR A 64 -14.15 -2.70 11.46
C THR A 64 -14.19 -1.25 11.98
N GLU A 65 -13.04 -0.73 12.39
CA GLU A 65 -12.85 0.60 12.97
C GLU A 65 -12.07 1.53 12.04
N LEU A 66 -12.08 2.83 12.36
CA LEU A 66 -11.13 3.78 11.79
C LEU A 66 -9.70 3.25 11.96
N THR A 67 -8.98 3.09 10.85
CA THR A 67 -7.68 2.42 10.86
C THR A 67 -6.67 3.18 10.00
N ALA A 68 -5.50 3.51 10.57
CA ALA A 68 -4.38 4.03 9.80
C ALA A 68 -3.84 2.93 8.89
N LEU A 69 -3.62 3.20 7.60
CA LEU A 69 -3.01 2.22 6.69
C LEU A 69 -1.50 2.45 6.66
N ALA A 70 -0.87 2.25 7.82
CA ALA A 70 0.55 2.46 8.03
C ALA A 70 1.10 1.58 9.17
N PRO A 71 2.41 1.27 9.15
CA PRO A 71 3.06 0.52 10.21
C PRO A 71 2.83 1.07 11.62
N GLN A 72 2.64 0.16 12.57
CA GLN A 72 2.39 0.46 13.99
C GLN A 72 3.45 -0.12 14.93
N SER A 73 4.06 -1.26 14.60
CA SER A 73 5.17 -1.85 15.37
C SER A 73 6.53 -1.23 15.06
N TYR A 74 6.61 -0.44 13.98
CA TYR A 74 7.79 0.31 13.57
C TYR A 74 7.39 1.59 12.82
N VAL A 75 8.32 2.51 12.63
CA VAL A 75 8.09 3.77 11.91
C VAL A 75 8.15 3.53 10.39
N GLY A 76 7.06 3.79 9.68
CA GLY A 76 7.05 3.73 8.23
C GLY A 76 7.91 4.82 7.60
N GLN A 77 8.59 4.51 6.50
CA GLN A 77 9.53 5.42 5.84
C GLN A 77 9.00 5.97 4.52
N THR A 78 9.46 7.16 4.18
CA THR A 78 9.23 7.77 2.87
C THR A 78 10.46 8.54 2.38
N ILE A 79 10.64 8.65 1.06
CA ILE A 79 11.58 9.60 0.47
C ILE A 79 10.90 10.92 0.06
N SER A 80 9.57 10.95 0.05
CA SER A 80 8.81 12.14 -0.34
C SER A 80 8.81 13.18 0.77
N THR A 81 9.18 14.41 0.42
CA THR A 81 8.98 15.58 1.29
C THR A 81 7.51 15.99 1.38
N HIS A 82 6.65 15.46 0.50
CA HIS A 82 5.21 15.70 0.44
C HIS A 82 4.46 14.38 0.41
N PRO A 83 4.48 13.60 1.51
CA PRO A 83 3.93 12.26 1.52
C PRO A 83 2.40 12.26 1.43
N THR A 84 1.86 11.10 1.06
CA THR A 84 0.43 10.79 1.14
C THR A 84 0.16 9.90 2.33
N PHE A 85 -0.81 10.29 3.13
CA PHE A 85 -1.28 9.55 4.29
C PHE A 85 -2.60 8.85 3.93
N ALA A 86 -2.78 7.62 4.36
CA ALA A 86 -3.97 6.84 4.05
C ALA A 86 -4.57 6.17 5.29
N TRP A 87 -5.90 6.12 5.34
CA TRP A 87 -6.67 5.52 6.41
C TRP A 87 -7.96 4.91 5.86
N PHE A 88 -8.54 3.98 6.60
CA PHE A 88 -9.82 3.37 6.27
C PHE A 88 -10.94 3.96 7.12
N ILE A 89 -12.05 4.34 6.47
CA ILE A 89 -13.28 4.78 7.13
C ILE A 89 -14.34 3.68 7.00
N PRO A 90 -14.80 3.08 8.11
CA PRO A 90 -15.80 2.02 8.06
C PRO A 90 -17.23 2.56 7.91
N ASP A 91 -17.48 3.79 8.35
CA ASP A 91 -18.82 4.38 8.36
C ASP A 91 -19.31 4.74 6.95
N THR A 92 -20.55 4.35 6.64
CA THR A 92 -21.20 4.70 5.36
C THR A 92 -21.72 6.13 5.33
N GLN A 93 -21.98 6.71 6.51
CA GLN A 93 -22.45 8.08 6.68
C GLN A 93 -21.27 9.05 6.78
N PRO A 94 -21.41 10.28 6.26
CA PRO A 94 -20.35 11.27 6.28
C PRO A 94 -20.23 11.93 7.67
N PHE A 95 -19.03 11.93 8.23
CA PHE A 95 -18.62 12.59 9.48
C PHE A 95 -17.54 13.64 9.21
N GLN A 96 -17.42 14.64 10.10
CA GLN A 96 -16.32 15.59 10.01
C GLN A 96 -15.02 14.88 10.41
N VAL A 97 -14.01 15.01 9.55
CA VAL A 97 -12.68 14.45 9.75
C VAL A 97 -11.68 15.57 9.90
N GLU A 98 -10.75 15.43 10.81
CA GLU A 98 -9.64 16.35 10.98
C GLU A 98 -8.34 15.57 10.84
N PHE A 99 -7.54 15.90 9.84
CA PHE A 99 -6.18 15.39 9.71
C PHE A 99 -5.21 16.39 10.36
N ARG A 100 -4.26 15.86 11.13
CA ARG A 100 -3.23 16.62 11.83
C ARG A 100 -1.86 16.00 11.57
N LEU A 101 -0.86 16.85 11.38
CA LEU A 101 0.54 16.45 11.26
C LEU A 101 1.37 17.26 12.25
N PHE A 102 2.26 16.57 12.94
CA PHE A 102 3.08 17.10 14.01
C PHE A 102 4.55 16.82 13.74
N GLU A 103 5.40 17.77 14.10
CA GLU A 103 6.85 17.56 14.25
C GLU A 103 7.20 17.31 15.71
N TYR A 104 8.28 16.56 15.96
CA TYR A 104 8.83 16.41 17.30
C TYR A 104 9.80 17.56 17.60
N ASN A 105 9.46 18.43 18.54
CA ASN A 105 10.30 19.52 19.00
C ASN A 105 10.65 19.29 20.48
N SER A 106 11.92 18.96 20.75
CA SER A 106 12.42 18.74 22.13
C SER A 106 11.67 17.66 22.92
N GLY A 107 11.06 16.68 22.23
CA GLY A 107 10.25 15.62 22.83
C GLY A 107 8.75 15.91 22.88
N ASP A 108 8.32 17.14 22.59
CA ASP A 108 6.91 17.52 22.49
C ASP A 108 6.45 17.54 21.02
N ARG A 109 5.17 17.22 20.79
CA ARG A 109 4.56 17.31 19.47
C ARG A 109 4.11 18.74 19.17
N GLN A 110 4.63 19.33 18.11
CA GLN A 110 4.21 20.63 17.61
C GLN A 110 3.36 20.45 16.35
N LEU A 111 2.11 20.92 16.38
CA LEU A 111 1.21 20.86 15.22
C LEU A 111 1.75 21.76 14.10
N ILE A 112 2.04 21.17 12.94
CA ILE A 112 2.55 21.88 11.76
C ILE A 112 1.53 21.97 10.63
N GLN A 113 0.58 21.03 10.57
CA GLN A 113 -0.48 21.05 9.57
C GLN A 113 -1.79 20.49 10.12
N LYS A 114 -2.89 21.13 9.74
CA LYS A 114 -4.25 20.72 10.08
C LYS A 114 -5.18 20.98 8.90
N ILE A 115 -6.02 20.02 8.56
CA ILE A 115 -7.04 20.15 7.52
C ILE A 115 -8.33 19.48 7.97
N ASP A 116 -9.45 20.15 7.70
CA ASP A 116 -10.79 19.59 7.88
C ASP A 116 -11.25 18.95 6.57
N LEU A 117 -11.74 17.72 6.65
CA LEU A 117 -12.22 16.89 5.55
C LEU A 117 -13.62 16.37 5.88
N GLN A 118 -14.30 15.85 4.88
CA GLN A 118 -15.53 15.07 5.07
C GLN A 118 -15.23 13.59 4.83
N SER A 119 -15.65 12.71 5.72
CA SER A 119 -15.42 11.28 5.55
C SER A 119 -16.19 10.74 4.34
N SER A 120 -15.56 9.81 3.64
CA SER A 120 -16.18 8.92 2.67
C SER A 120 -15.84 7.47 3.04
N PRO A 121 -16.73 6.50 2.81
CA PRO A 121 -16.50 5.11 3.20
C PRO A 121 -15.34 4.50 2.40
N GLY A 122 -14.60 3.59 3.03
CA GLY A 122 -13.47 2.89 2.40
C GLY A 122 -12.12 3.59 2.63
N ILE A 123 -11.16 3.31 1.75
CA ILE A 123 -9.82 3.90 1.81
C ILE A 123 -9.87 5.38 1.41
N MET A 124 -9.53 6.25 2.37
CA MET A 124 -9.29 7.67 2.16
C MET A 124 -7.80 7.96 2.20
N SER A 125 -7.39 9.03 1.52
CA SER A 125 -6.03 9.54 1.60
C SER A 125 -5.99 11.06 1.52
N TRP A 126 -4.90 11.63 2.00
CA TRP A 126 -4.58 13.03 1.86
C TRP A 126 -3.08 13.23 1.67
N SER A 127 -2.70 14.02 0.68
CA SER A 127 -1.30 14.35 0.38
C SER A 127 -0.96 15.73 0.91
N LEU A 128 0.25 15.87 1.48
CA LEU A 128 0.78 17.18 1.83
C LEU A 128 0.88 18.04 0.55
N PRO A 129 0.21 19.19 0.45
CA PRO A 129 0.17 19.96 -0.78
C PRO A 129 1.53 20.53 -1.18
N PRO A 130 1.90 20.51 -2.48
CA PRO A 130 3.22 20.94 -2.95
C PRO A 130 3.48 22.44 -2.81
N ASP A 131 2.44 23.24 -2.48
CA ASP A 131 2.54 24.67 -2.19
C ASP A 131 2.80 24.97 -0.70
N GLN A 132 2.82 23.94 0.16
CA GLN A 132 3.22 24.05 1.56
C GLN A 132 4.70 23.70 1.76
N PRO A 133 5.32 24.09 2.89
CA PRO A 133 6.65 23.61 3.24
C PRO A 133 6.67 22.08 3.35
N GLY A 134 7.54 21.43 2.59
CA GLY A 134 7.75 19.99 2.68
C GLY A 134 8.40 19.57 3.99
N LEU A 135 8.24 18.29 4.30
CA LEU A 135 8.92 17.62 5.40
C LEU A 135 10.42 17.52 5.13
N SER A 136 11.20 17.53 6.20
CA SER A 136 12.67 17.54 6.13
C SER A 136 13.22 16.14 6.15
N THR A 137 14.16 15.84 5.25
CA THR A 137 14.87 14.57 5.24
C THR A 137 15.65 14.35 6.53
N GLY A 138 15.66 13.12 7.02
CA GLY A 138 16.25 12.72 8.29
C GLY A 138 15.43 13.13 9.52
N GLN A 139 14.16 13.52 9.34
CA GLN A 139 13.25 13.88 10.44
C GLN A 139 12.08 12.91 10.54
N ARG A 140 11.54 12.83 11.76
CA ARG A 140 10.31 12.09 12.07
C ARG A 140 9.17 13.02 12.35
N TYR A 141 7.99 12.55 11.99
CA TYR A 141 6.73 13.23 12.19
C TYR A 141 5.71 12.24 12.72
N PHE A 142 4.64 12.79 13.27
CA PHE A 142 3.50 12.05 13.77
C PHE A 142 2.25 12.58 13.09
N TRP A 143 1.39 11.71 12.57
CA TRP A 143 0.14 12.13 11.97
C TRP A 143 -1.06 11.44 12.61
N GLN A 144 -2.19 12.13 12.59
CA GLN A 144 -3.43 11.69 13.21
C GLN A 144 -4.61 12.04 12.32
N VAL A 145 -5.57 11.13 12.25
CA VAL A 145 -6.89 11.32 11.68
C VAL A 145 -7.91 11.21 12.81
N VAL A 146 -8.71 12.25 12.99
CA VAL A 146 -9.74 12.32 14.01
C VAL A 146 -11.10 12.38 13.32
N VAL A 147 -11.97 11.40 13.58
CA VAL A 147 -13.35 11.38 13.07
C VAL A 147 -14.30 11.81 14.19
N HIS A 148 -14.99 12.92 13.99
CA HIS A 148 -15.91 13.48 14.98
C HIS A 148 -17.31 12.86 14.86
N CYS A 149 -17.56 11.83 15.68
CA CYS A 149 -18.86 11.15 15.72
C CYS A 149 -20.00 12.02 16.28
N ASP A 150 -19.71 12.84 17.29
CA ASP A 150 -20.62 13.85 17.83
C ASP A 150 -19.82 15.12 18.17
N LEU A 151 -20.10 16.21 17.43
CA LEU A 151 -19.43 17.51 17.61
C LEU A 151 -19.66 18.10 19.01
N ASN A 152 -20.73 17.70 19.72
CA ASN A 152 -21.00 18.13 21.09
C ASN A 152 -20.33 17.24 22.14
N ARG A 153 -19.74 16.12 21.73
CA ARG A 153 -19.02 15.17 22.60
C ARG A 153 -17.67 14.78 21.98
N PRO A 154 -16.65 15.67 22.01
CA PRO A 154 -15.34 15.40 21.42
C PRO A 154 -14.66 14.12 21.94
N SER A 155 -14.97 13.67 23.16
CA SER A 155 -14.46 12.42 23.72
C SER A 155 -15.01 11.16 23.05
N SER A 156 -15.98 11.29 22.15
CA SER A 156 -16.51 10.19 21.33
C SER A 156 -15.80 10.05 19.98
N ALA A 157 -14.88 10.97 19.64
CA ALA A 157 -14.18 10.92 18.38
C ALA A 157 -13.32 9.66 18.27
N LEU A 158 -13.28 9.09 17.07
CA LEU A 158 -12.37 8.02 16.73
C LEU A 158 -11.04 8.61 16.28
N VAL A 159 -9.95 7.90 16.58
CA VAL A 159 -8.59 8.34 16.28
C VAL A 159 -7.83 7.20 15.62
N ALA A 160 -7.19 7.48 14.50
CA ALA A 160 -6.13 6.66 13.92
C ALA A 160 -4.87 7.49 13.74
N GLU A 161 -3.71 6.89 13.95
CA GLU A 161 -2.44 7.60 14.00
C GLU A 161 -1.26 6.70 13.65
N ALA A 162 -0.17 7.31 13.20
CA ALA A 162 1.10 6.63 12.99
C ALA A 162 2.27 7.63 12.97
N GLU A 163 3.48 7.10 13.15
CA GLU A 163 4.71 7.85 12.88
C GLU A 163 5.17 7.66 11.42
N ILE A 164 5.88 8.65 10.91
CA ILE A 164 6.52 8.64 9.60
C ILE A 164 7.93 9.21 9.71
N GLU A 165 8.87 8.63 8.97
CA GLU A 165 10.25 9.11 8.86
C GLU A 165 10.56 9.44 7.40
N VAL A 166 11.06 10.65 7.14
CA VAL A 166 11.56 11.02 5.81
C VAL A 166 13.02 10.63 5.72
N VAL A 167 13.38 9.74 4.81
CA VAL A 167 14.72 9.20 4.64
C VAL A 167 15.36 9.66 3.34
N GLU A 168 16.68 9.58 3.27
CA GLU A 168 17.41 9.80 2.01
C GLU A 168 17.07 8.69 1.01
N ILE A 169 17.02 9.03 -0.27
CA ILE A 169 16.79 8.04 -1.33
C ILE A 169 17.97 7.04 -1.38
N PRO A 170 17.73 5.72 -1.36
CA PRO A 170 18.77 4.73 -1.58
C PRO A 170 19.40 4.93 -2.98
N SER A 171 20.73 4.90 -3.07
CA SER A 171 21.45 5.23 -4.31
C SER A 171 21.06 4.40 -5.52
N ASP A 172 20.72 3.13 -5.30
CA ASP A 172 20.39 2.19 -6.36
C ASP A 172 18.93 2.36 -6.81
N LEU A 173 18.06 2.85 -5.91
CA LEU A 173 16.64 3.01 -6.16
C LEU A 173 16.35 4.15 -7.16
N GLU A 174 17.11 5.25 -7.12
CA GLU A 174 16.88 6.39 -8.03
C GLU A 174 16.98 5.96 -9.50
N MET A 175 18.02 5.19 -9.83
CA MET A 175 18.24 4.68 -11.18
C MET A 175 17.19 3.64 -11.61
N GLU A 176 16.72 2.81 -10.68
CA GLU A 176 15.67 1.82 -10.97
C GLU A 176 14.31 2.48 -11.19
N LEU A 177 13.99 3.52 -10.42
CA LEU A 177 12.77 4.31 -10.58
C LEU A 177 12.74 5.05 -11.92
N ASP A 178 13.88 5.59 -12.36
CA ASP A 178 14.01 6.24 -13.68
C ASP A 178 13.83 5.27 -14.85
N ALA A 179 14.18 4.00 -14.64
CA ALA A 179 14.05 2.95 -15.65
C ALA A 179 12.66 2.31 -15.69
N ALA A 180 11.84 2.48 -14.65
CA ALA A 180 10.52 1.89 -14.55
C ALA A 180 9.53 2.52 -15.55
N THR A 181 8.85 1.69 -16.32
CA THR A 181 7.95 2.13 -17.41
C THR A 181 6.47 2.06 -17.06
N ASP A 182 6.12 1.44 -15.94
CA ASP A 182 4.74 1.30 -15.45
C ASP A 182 4.67 1.53 -13.93
N ASP A 183 3.50 2.00 -13.48
CA ASP A 183 3.28 2.42 -12.09
C ASP A 183 3.41 1.25 -11.11
N LEU A 184 2.99 0.04 -11.48
CA LEU A 184 3.08 -1.14 -10.59
C LEU A 184 4.53 -1.61 -10.40
N ALA A 185 5.40 -1.43 -11.40
CA ALA A 185 6.82 -1.62 -11.23
C ALA A 185 7.41 -0.65 -10.19
N ARG A 186 6.97 0.61 -10.20
CA ARG A 186 7.37 1.61 -9.19
C ARG A 186 6.86 1.27 -7.79
N VAL A 187 5.62 0.78 -7.67
CA VAL A 187 5.08 0.26 -6.39
C VAL A 187 6.00 -0.80 -5.81
N ARG A 188 6.43 -1.78 -6.62
CA ARG A 188 7.33 -2.85 -6.17
C ARG A 188 8.70 -2.30 -5.76
N LEU A 189 9.30 -1.41 -6.55
CA LEU A 189 10.59 -0.80 -6.22
C LEU A 189 10.56 -0.06 -4.87
N TYR A 190 9.52 0.73 -4.63
CA TYR A 190 9.32 1.37 -3.31
C TYR A 190 9.08 0.33 -2.20
N GLY A 191 8.30 -0.70 -2.48
CA GLY A 191 7.97 -1.78 -1.55
C GLY A 191 9.21 -2.55 -1.09
N GLU A 192 10.04 -2.99 -2.03
CA GLU A 192 11.29 -3.73 -1.79
C GLU A 192 12.33 -2.88 -1.06
N ALA A 193 12.31 -1.56 -1.27
CA ALA A 193 13.14 -0.59 -0.56
C ALA A 193 12.62 -0.23 0.86
N GLY A 194 11.47 -0.77 1.27
CA GLY A 194 10.86 -0.50 2.59
C GLY A 194 10.18 0.86 2.72
N LEU A 195 9.95 1.57 1.61
CA LEU A 195 9.34 2.88 1.54
C LEU A 195 7.81 2.77 1.47
N TRP A 196 7.21 2.39 2.61
CA TRP A 196 5.76 2.11 2.72
C TRP A 196 4.88 3.21 2.12
N TYR A 197 5.13 4.46 2.51
CA TYR A 197 4.27 5.57 2.11
C TYR A 197 4.40 5.88 0.61
N ASP A 198 5.58 5.70 0.01
CA ASP A 198 5.78 5.86 -1.43
C ASP A 198 5.09 4.73 -2.21
N ALA A 199 5.27 3.48 -1.79
CA ALA A 199 4.63 2.31 -2.42
C ALA A 199 3.10 2.41 -2.37
N PHE A 200 2.55 2.77 -1.21
CA PHE A 200 1.10 2.88 -1.03
C PHE A 200 0.53 4.10 -1.77
N ASN A 201 1.25 5.21 -1.82
CA ASN A 201 0.86 6.36 -2.64
C ASN A 201 0.81 6.00 -4.13
N GLU A 202 1.84 5.33 -4.63
CA GLU A 202 1.95 4.96 -6.04
C GLU A 202 0.81 4.01 -6.46
N VAL A 203 0.44 3.04 -5.61
CA VAL A 203 -0.68 2.14 -5.93
C VAL A 203 -2.04 2.82 -5.84
N LEU A 204 -2.21 3.81 -4.95
CA LEU A 204 -3.43 4.63 -4.92
C LEU A 204 -3.56 5.49 -6.19
N ALA A 205 -2.45 5.95 -6.76
CA ALA A 205 -2.42 6.73 -8.00
C ALA A 205 -2.65 5.86 -9.26
N ALA A 206 -2.21 4.59 -9.25
CA ALA A 206 -2.35 3.65 -10.36
C ALA A 206 -3.82 3.32 -10.73
N GLY A 207 -4.79 3.67 -9.87
CA GLY A 207 -6.22 3.60 -10.16
C GLY A 207 -6.94 2.46 -9.44
N GLN A 208 -8.07 2.02 -10.01
CA GLN A 208 -8.98 1.03 -9.40
C GLN A 208 -9.20 -0.20 -10.29
N ASP A 209 -8.31 -0.46 -11.25
CA ASP A 209 -8.40 -1.70 -12.01
C ASP A 209 -8.02 -2.91 -11.14
N ALA A 210 -8.28 -4.11 -11.66
CA ALA A 210 -8.04 -5.33 -10.91
C ALA A 210 -6.57 -5.49 -10.49
N ALA A 211 -5.62 -5.06 -11.33
CA ALA A 211 -4.21 -5.21 -11.03
C ALA A 211 -3.78 -4.25 -9.91
N ALA A 212 -4.13 -2.96 -10.01
CA ALA A 212 -3.84 -1.98 -8.96
C ALA A 212 -4.51 -2.37 -7.63
N ARG A 213 -5.75 -2.87 -7.68
CA ARG A 213 -6.44 -3.35 -6.48
C ARG A 213 -5.74 -4.57 -5.85
N ASP A 214 -5.39 -5.56 -6.65
CA ASP A 214 -4.70 -6.77 -6.16
C ASP A 214 -3.32 -6.41 -5.58
N THR A 215 -2.58 -5.49 -6.22
CA THR A 215 -1.33 -4.94 -5.71
C THR A 215 -1.54 -4.20 -4.38
N ARG A 216 -2.57 -3.35 -4.26
CA ARG A 216 -2.90 -2.62 -3.03
C ARG A 216 -3.20 -3.57 -1.87
N LEU A 217 -4.03 -4.58 -2.14
CA LEU A 217 -4.35 -5.62 -1.15
C LEU A 217 -3.11 -6.43 -0.77
N GLY A 218 -2.25 -6.75 -1.74
CA GLY A 218 -0.96 -7.38 -1.50
C GLY A 218 -0.07 -6.57 -0.55
N LEU A 219 0.06 -5.25 -0.75
CA LEU A 219 0.80 -4.38 0.18
C LEU A 219 0.22 -4.45 1.60
N LEU A 220 -1.10 -4.40 1.75
CA LEU A 220 -1.75 -4.50 3.06
C LEU A 220 -1.54 -5.89 3.70
N ASP A 221 -1.61 -6.97 2.93
CA ASP A 221 -1.27 -8.33 3.41
C ASP A 221 0.19 -8.39 3.88
N ASN A 222 1.11 -7.77 3.15
CA ASN A 222 2.53 -7.71 3.52
C ASN A 222 2.71 -6.90 4.83
N LEU A 223 2.00 -5.77 4.96
CA LEU A 223 1.99 -4.98 6.18
C LEU A 223 1.52 -5.82 7.37
N VAL A 224 0.38 -6.51 7.27
CA VAL A 224 -0.14 -7.40 8.33
C VAL A 224 0.93 -8.39 8.78
N ASN A 225 1.62 -9.04 7.84
CA ASN A 225 2.65 -10.04 8.13
C ASN A 225 3.95 -9.45 8.69
N SER A 226 4.22 -8.18 8.44
CA SER A 226 5.42 -7.48 8.94
C SER A 226 5.29 -6.96 10.36
N GLU A 227 4.06 -6.77 10.84
CA GLU A 227 3.81 -6.24 12.17
C GLU A 227 4.28 -7.21 13.26
N VAL A 228 5.24 -6.79 14.08
CA VAL A 228 5.74 -7.61 15.19
C VAL A 228 4.83 -7.39 16.40
N VAL A 229 4.00 -8.39 16.70
CA VAL A 229 3.06 -8.33 17.83
C VAL A 229 3.80 -8.38 19.16
N MET A 230 4.14 -7.20 19.68
CA MET A 230 4.72 -7.01 21.01
C MET A 230 3.69 -6.48 22.01
N GLU A 231 2.59 -5.89 21.53
CA GLU A 231 1.54 -5.26 22.31
C GLU A 231 0.14 -5.61 21.78
N THR A 232 -0.88 -5.53 22.64
CA THR A 232 -2.28 -5.80 22.25
C THR A 232 -2.78 -4.85 21.17
N SER A 233 -2.35 -3.58 21.20
CA SER A 233 -2.68 -2.56 20.19
C SER A 233 -2.24 -2.96 18.78
N ILE A 234 -1.03 -3.53 18.65
CA ILE A 234 -0.48 -4.05 17.39
C ILE A 234 -1.29 -5.27 16.92
N GLN A 235 -1.65 -6.17 17.84
CA GLN A 235 -2.51 -7.31 17.50
C GLN A 235 -3.89 -6.87 16.98
N GLU A 236 -4.50 -5.88 17.63
CA GLU A 236 -5.78 -5.29 17.21
C GLU A 236 -5.64 -4.58 15.86
N HIS A 237 -4.50 -3.95 15.60
CA HIS A 237 -4.22 -3.33 14.30
C HIS A 237 -4.15 -4.37 13.17
N GLN A 238 -3.44 -5.49 13.34
CA GLN A 238 -3.41 -6.58 12.36
C GLN A 238 -4.80 -7.14 12.06
N VAL A 239 -5.63 -7.31 13.09
CA VAL A 239 -7.02 -7.79 12.92
C VAL A 239 -7.81 -6.81 12.07
N ARG A 240 -7.75 -5.51 12.38
CA ARG A 240 -8.43 -4.46 11.61
C ARG A 240 -7.97 -4.42 10.15
N LEU A 241 -6.66 -4.49 9.89
CA LEU A 241 -6.14 -4.57 8.53
C LEU A 241 -6.65 -5.81 7.78
N THR A 242 -6.73 -6.96 8.45
CA THR A 242 -7.24 -8.21 7.85
C THR A 242 -8.71 -8.07 7.47
N GLU A 243 -9.55 -7.51 8.35
CA GLU A 243 -10.96 -7.22 8.08
C GLU A 243 -11.11 -6.26 6.87
N ILE A 244 -10.29 -5.20 6.81
CA ILE A 244 -10.28 -4.26 5.70
C ILE A 244 -9.92 -4.96 4.38
N ILE A 245 -8.91 -5.82 4.38
CA ILE A 245 -8.51 -6.58 3.18
C ILE A 245 -9.66 -7.49 2.71
N GLU A 246 -10.35 -8.17 3.62
CA GLU A 246 -11.50 -9.01 3.29
C GLU A 246 -12.66 -8.21 2.70
N LEU A 247 -12.98 -7.06 3.30
CA LEU A 247 -14.01 -6.13 2.80
C LEU A 247 -13.66 -5.64 1.39
N GLU A 248 -12.45 -5.13 1.18
CA GLU A 248 -11.99 -4.60 -0.11
C GLU A 248 -11.93 -5.67 -1.22
N ARG A 249 -11.67 -6.94 -0.87
CA ARG A 249 -11.73 -8.08 -1.81
C ARG A 249 -13.15 -8.40 -2.27
N SER A 250 -14.16 -8.05 -1.47
CA SER A 250 -15.57 -8.37 -1.76
C SER A 250 -16.28 -7.36 -2.67
N LEU A 251 -15.68 -6.18 -2.87
CA LEU A 251 -16.15 -5.10 -3.75
C LEU A 251 -15.94 -5.43 -5.24
#